data_AF-A0A345HBJ0-F1
#
_entry.id   AF-A0A345HBJ0-F1
#
_cell.length_a   1.000
_cell.length_b   1.000
_cell.length_c   1.000
_cell.angle_alpha   90.00
_cell.angle_beta   90.00
_cell.angle_gamma   90.00
#
_symmetry.space_group_name_H-M   'P 1'
#
loop_
_entity.id
_entity.type
_entity.pdbx_description
1 polymer ?
#
loop_
_entity_poly.entity_id
_entity_poly.type
_entity_poly.pdbx_seq_one_letter_code
_entity_poly.pdbx_strand_id
1 'polypeptide(L)'
;MKDIVRILEDLAIEKGLEYHYGKKAALNLLDGSAAVGTTYLLHEFTNRKSEYNSSGTKITTTEYEGKFFLVKHSDYDQQYFAERGTQATSKYVVNIEPLLQVFTQMGDRLACLGTVVTQWDNIDVTDALDANMDGLLCSYKIRIPHNYE
;
A
#
# COMPACT_ATOMS: atom_id res chain seq x y z
N MET A 1 19.00 9.97 -2.15
CA MET A 1 17.72 9.67 -2.83
C MET A 1 16.90 8.77 -1.93
N LYS A 2 15.61 9.06 -1.73
CA LYS A 2 14.73 8.20 -0.91
C LYS A 2 14.44 6.90 -1.68
N ASP A 3 14.43 5.77 -0.98
CA ASP A 3 13.98 4.49 -1.55
C ASP A 3 12.45 4.39 -1.50
N ILE A 4 11.88 3.34 -2.12
CA ILE A 4 10.43 3.17 -2.17
C ILE A 4 9.79 3.03 -0.78
N VAL A 5 10.50 2.47 0.21
CA VAL A 5 9.98 2.32 1.57
C VAL A 5 9.73 3.69 2.18
N ARG A 6 10.70 4.61 2.05
CA ARG A 6 10.57 6.00 2.52
C ARG A 6 9.57 6.81 1.71
N ILE A 7 9.49 6.58 0.40
CA ILE A 7 8.50 7.26 -0.44
C ILE A 7 7.09 6.85 -0.03
N LEU A 8 6.82 5.55 0.16
CA LEU A 8 5.49 5.09 0.60
C LEU A 8 5.15 5.56 2.01
N GLU A 9 6.14 5.65 2.91
CA GLU A 9 5.97 6.26 4.24
C GLU A 9 5.57 7.74 4.14
N ASP A 10 6.27 8.54 3.33
CA ASP A 10 5.92 9.96 3.14
C ASP A 10 4.49 10.11 2.57
N LEU A 11 4.13 9.28 1.57
CA LEU A 11 2.80 9.30 0.96
C LEU A 11 1.71 8.90 1.95
N ALA A 12 1.99 7.91 2.81
CA ALA A 12 1.07 7.51 3.87
C ALA A 12 0.81 8.66 4.84
N ILE A 13 1.88 9.33 5.28
CA ILE A 13 1.78 10.49 6.19
C ILE A 13 1.00 11.65 5.54
N GLU A 14 1.28 11.96 4.26
CA GLU A 14 0.56 13.01 3.52
C GLU A 14 -0.95 12.75 3.44
N LYS A 15 -1.34 11.47 3.39
CA LYS A 15 -2.73 11.02 3.33
C LYS A 15 -3.34 10.72 4.70
N GLY A 16 -2.60 10.91 5.79
CA GLY A 16 -3.07 10.64 7.16
C GLY A 16 -3.27 9.14 7.45
N LEU A 17 -2.50 8.26 6.81
CA LEU A 17 -2.52 6.82 7.01
C LEU A 17 -1.46 6.39 8.04
N GLU A 18 -1.76 5.37 8.83
CA GLU A 18 -0.77 4.75 9.73
C GLU A 18 0.13 3.79 8.95
N TYR A 19 1.41 4.14 8.82
CA TYR A 19 2.40 3.37 8.07
C TYR A 19 3.14 2.38 8.95
N HIS A 20 3.18 1.11 8.53
CA HIS A 20 4.00 0.07 9.15
C HIS A 20 4.78 -0.69 8.08
N TYR A 21 6.03 -1.05 8.40
CA TYR A 21 6.89 -1.83 7.50
C TYR A 21 7.39 -3.08 8.21
N GLY A 22 7.17 -4.26 7.61
CA GLY A 22 7.58 -5.51 8.23
C GLY A 22 7.08 -6.76 7.51
N LYS A 23 7.44 -7.94 8.02
CA LYS A 23 6.83 -9.19 7.57
C LYS A 23 5.36 -9.24 7.97
N LYS A 24 4.52 -9.93 7.19
CA LYS A 24 3.08 -10.13 7.48
C LYS A 24 2.81 -10.52 8.94
N ALA A 25 3.58 -11.47 9.50
CA ALA A 25 3.42 -11.90 10.89
C ALA A 25 3.67 -10.78 11.93
N ALA A 26 4.50 -9.78 11.64
CA ALA A 26 4.68 -8.62 12.51
C ALA A 26 3.55 -7.60 12.31
N LEU A 27 3.03 -7.49 11.08
CA LEU A 27 1.89 -6.64 10.76
C LEU A 27 0.58 -7.19 11.37
N ASN A 28 0.45 -8.52 11.51
CA ASN A 28 -0.66 -9.15 12.23
C ASN A 28 -0.70 -8.76 13.72
N LEU A 29 0.42 -8.37 14.33
CA LEU A 29 0.47 -8.01 15.76
C LEU A 29 -0.07 -6.60 16.05
N LEU A 30 -0.43 -5.83 15.01
CA LEU A 30 -1.00 -4.48 15.16
C LEU A 30 -2.44 -4.50 15.70
N ASP A 31 -3.05 -5.69 15.79
CA ASP A 31 -4.39 -5.96 16.29
C ASP A 31 -4.64 -5.40 17.71
N GLY A 32 -3.61 -5.36 18.56
CA GLY A 32 -3.73 -4.87 19.94
C GLY A 32 -3.91 -3.35 20.11
N SER A 33 -3.71 -2.56 19.06
CA SER A 33 -3.77 -1.09 19.10
C SER A 33 -4.59 -0.47 17.97
N ALA A 34 -5.27 -1.27 17.15
CA ALA A 34 -6.00 -0.78 16.00
C ALA A 34 -7.24 0.01 16.42
N ALA A 35 -7.25 1.32 16.16
CA ALA A 35 -8.42 2.15 16.42
C ALA A 35 -9.44 1.97 15.29
N VAL A 36 -10.71 1.78 15.66
CA VAL A 36 -11.80 1.66 14.70
C VAL A 36 -11.85 2.91 13.81
N GLY A 37 -11.85 2.70 12.50
CA GLY A 37 -11.89 3.79 11.52
C GLY A 37 -10.53 4.26 11.01
N THR A 38 -9.42 3.89 11.68
CA THR A 38 -8.07 4.19 11.19
C THR A 38 -7.75 3.39 9.94
N THR A 39 -7.13 4.06 8.97
CA THR A 39 -6.64 3.43 7.74
C THR A 39 -5.13 3.24 7.82
N TYR A 40 -4.70 2.04 7.48
CA TYR A 40 -3.34 1.56 7.60
C TYR A 40 -2.73 1.31 6.23
N LEU A 41 -1.46 1.65 6.09
CA LEU A 41 -0.59 1.16 5.02
C LEU A 41 0.43 0.19 5.62
N LEU A 42 0.17 -1.11 5.45
CA LEU A 42 1.00 -2.19 5.98
C LEU A 42 1.90 -2.72 4.87
N HIS A 43 3.12 -2.20 4.81
CA HIS A 43 4.08 -2.46 3.76
C HIS A 43 4.93 -3.71 4.07
N GLU A 44 4.84 -4.71 3.21
CA GLU A 44 5.68 -5.89 3.31
C GLU A 44 7.11 -5.61 2.83
N PHE A 45 8.03 -6.54 3.12
CA PHE A 45 9.41 -6.41 2.68
C PHE A 45 9.53 -6.27 1.17
N THR A 46 10.28 -5.25 0.76
CA THR A 46 10.51 -4.93 -0.64
C THR A 46 11.70 -5.71 -1.19
N ASN A 47 11.53 -6.33 -2.36
CA ASN A 47 12.64 -6.87 -3.14
C ASN A 47 13.35 -5.71 -3.88
N ARG A 48 14.69 -5.72 -3.87
CA ARG A 48 15.53 -4.65 -4.44
C ARG A 48 16.52 -5.25 -5.43
N LYS A 49 16.47 -4.84 -6.69
CA LYS A 49 17.40 -5.26 -7.74
C LYS A 49 18.15 -4.05 -8.26
N SER A 50 19.47 -4.12 -8.24
CA SER A 50 20.33 -3.04 -8.72
C SER A 50 20.65 -3.23 -10.20
N GLU A 51 20.55 -2.14 -10.97
CA GLU A 51 20.96 -2.11 -12.37
C GLU A 51 22.23 -1.31 -12.52
N TYR A 52 23.23 -1.91 -13.17
CA TYR A 52 24.51 -1.29 -13.44
C TYR A 52 24.49 -0.56 -14.79
N ASN A 53 25.37 0.44 -14.93
CA ASN A 53 25.69 0.99 -16.24
C ASN A 53 26.27 -0.09 -17.17
N SER A 54 26.38 0.22 -18.47
CA SER A 54 26.88 -0.71 -19.48
C SER A 54 28.29 -1.24 -19.19
N SER A 55 29.12 -0.50 -18.43
CA SER A 55 30.46 -0.93 -18.03
C SER A 55 30.50 -1.75 -16.74
N GLY A 56 29.38 -1.96 -16.06
CA GLY A 56 29.32 -2.73 -14.80
C GLY A 56 29.98 -2.06 -13.60
N THR A 57 30.36 -0.79 -13.72
CA THR A 57 31.18 -0.08 -12.71
C THR A 57 30.34 0.66 -11.68
N LYS A 58 29.07 0.93 -11.97
CA LYS A 58 28.21 1.78 -11.14
C LYS A 58 26.75 1.39 -11.23
N ILE A 59 26.05 1.39 -10.10
CA ILE A 59 24.59 1.27 -10.04
C ILE A 59 23.98 2.58 -10.54
N THR A 60 23.08 2.48 -11.51
CA THR A 60 22.40 3.63 -12.13
C THR A 60 20.92 3.66 -11.81
N THR A 61 20.31 2.52 -11.50
CA THR A 61 18.89 2.40 -11.19
C THR A 61 18.68 1.31 -10.15
N THR A 62 17.64 1.44 -9.34
CA THR A 62 17.16 0.36 -8.49
C THR A 62 15.72 0.03 -8.85
N GLU A 63 15.47 -1.22 -9.19
CA GLU A 63 14.13 -1.79 -9.34
C GLU A 63 13.65 -2.30 -7.98
N TYR A 64 12.44 -1.91 -7.63
CA TYR A 64 11.74 -2.33 -6.43
C TYR A 64 10.48 -3.09 -6.81
N GLU A 65 10.24 -4.19 -6.10
CA GLU A 65 9.05 -5.02 -6.26
C GLU A 65 8.54 -5.40 -4.88
N GLY A 66 7.25 -5.20 -4.62
CA GLY A 66 6.70 -5.44 -3.30
C GLY A 66 5.19 -5.39 -3.26
N LYS A 67 4.68 -5.57 -2.04
CA LYS A 67 3.24 -5.55 -1.74
C LYS A 67 2.98 -4.76 -0.48
N PHE A 68 1.80 -4.18 -0.40
CA PHE A 68 1.31 -3.57 0.83
C PHE A 68 -0.20 -3.76 0.96
N PHE A 69 -0.68 -3.80 2.19
CA PHE A 69 -2.12 -3.69 2.47
C PHE A 69 -2.46 -2.22 2.69
N LEU A 70 -3.50 -1.75 2.01
CA LEU A 70 -4.16 -0.49 2.31
C LEU A 70 -5.53 -0.84 2.87
N VAL A 71 -5.66 -0.83 4.19
CA VAL A 71 -6.79 -1.47 4.88
C VAL A 71 -7.29 -0.64 6.04
N LYS A 72 -8.53 -0.90 6.44
CA LYS A 72 -9.20 -0.26 7.56
C LYS A 72 -9.76 -1.34 8.48
N HIS A 73 -9.72 -1.09 9.78
CA HIS A 73 -10.34 -2.01 10.73
C HIS A 73 -11.86 -2.06 10.47
N SER A 74 -12.38 -3.28 10.31
CA SER A 74 -13.78 -3.49 9.94
C SER A 74 -14.61 -4.03 11.10
N ASP A 75 -15.91 -3.82 11.02
CA ASP A 75 -16.88 -4.45 11.92
C ASP A 75 -17.30 -5.80 11.32
N TYR A 76 -17.21 -6.87 12.10
CA TYR A 76 -17.61 -8.21 11.68
C TYR A 76 -19.10 -8.30 11.31
N ASP A 77 -19.94 -7.52 11.98
CA ASP A 77 -21.39 -7.56 11.81
C ASP A 77 -21.88 -6.75 10.61
N GLN A 78 -20.99 -5.97 9.97
CA GLN A 78 -21.32 -5.17 8.80
C GLN A 78 -21.44 -6.04 7.53
N GLN A 79 -22.49 -5.83 6.75
CA GLN A 79 -22.71 -6.56 5.50
C GLN A 79 -21.70 -6.16 4.40
N TYR A 80 -21.35 -7.10 3.52
CA TYR A 80 -20.41 -6.85 2.43
C TYR A 80 -20.97 -5.87 1.39
N PHE A 81 -22.24 -6.02 1.02
CA PHE A 81 -22.94 -5.18 0.05
C PHE A 81 -24.37 -4.87 0.50
N ALA A 82 -25.38 -4.88 -0.39
CA ALA A 82 -26.77 -4.57 -0.05
C ALA A 82 -27.63 -5.82 0.25
N GLU A 83 -27.07 -6.84 0.89
CA GLU A 83 -27.77 -8.13 1.09
C GLU A 83 -28.81 -8.08 2.22
N ARG A 84 -28.52 -7.36 3.30
CA ARG A 84 -29.38 -7.25 4.49
C ARG A 84 -29.59 -5.82 4.98
N GLY A 85 -28.97 -4.85 4.32
CA GLY A 85 -28.97 -3.44 4.68
C GLY A 85 -28.93 -2.53 3.46
N THR A 86 -28.53 -1.28 3.66
CA THR A 86 -28.40 -0.31 2.56
C THR A 86 -27.01 -0.39 1.94
N GLN A 87 -26.90 -0.18 0.63
CA GLN A 87 -25.61 -0.10 -0.07
C GLN A 87 -24.68 0.95 0.56
N ALA A 88 -25.24 2.08 0.99
CA ALA A 88 -24.49 3.19 1.60
C ALA A 88 -23.76 2.83 2.91
N THR A 89 -24.18 1.76 3.59
CA THR A 89 -23.57 1.29 4.84
C THR A 89 -22.84 -0.04 4.66
N SER A 90 -22.61 -0.47 3.42
CA SER A 90 -21.89 -1.71 3.15
C SER A 90 -20.38 -1.57 3.38
N LYS A 91 -19.70 -2.68 3.70
CA LYS A 91 -18.24 -2.72 3.83
C LYS A 91 -17.55 -2.20 2.57
N TYR A 92 -18.06 -2.53 1.39
CA TYR A 92 -17.50 -2.04 0.14
C TYR A 92 -17.49 -0.52 0.07
N VAL A 93 -18.64 0.13 0.29
CA VAL A 93 -18.77 1.60 0.18
C VAL A 93 -18.02 2.32 1.30
N VAL A 94 -18.03 1.78 2.52
CA VAL A 94 -17.47 2.48 3.69
C VAL A 94 -15.96 2.23 3.86
N ASN A 95 -15.47 1.06 3.44
CA ASN A 95 -14.09 0.64 3.69
C ASN A 95 -13.26 0.48 2.40
N ILE A 96 -13.83 0.05 1.28
CA ILE A 96 -13.06 -0.27 0.06
C ILE A 96 -13.05 0.91 -0.93
N GLU A 97 -14.21 1.46 -1.29
CA GLU A 97 -14.33 2.55 -2.28
C GLU A 97 -13.42 3.76 -1.98
N PRO A 98 -13.34 4.28 -0.74
CA PRO A 98 -12.45 5.41 -0.43
C PRO A 98 -10.97 5.06 -0.65
N LEU A 99 -10.59 3.81 -0.42
CA LEU A 99 -9.21 3.34 -0.54
C LEU A 99 -8.78 3.18 -1.99
N LEU A 100 -9.70 2.91 -2.91
CA LEU A 100 -9.42 2.95 -4.35
C LEU A 100 -8.96 4.34 -4.79
N GLN A 101 -9.62 5.39 -4.27
CA GLN A 101 -9.23 6.77 -4.56
C GLN A 101 -7.85 7.09 -3.98
N VAL A 102 -7.57 6.68 -2.75
CA VAL A 102 -6.24 6.84 -2.12
C VAL A 102 -5.17 6.12 -2.93
N PHE A 103 -5.43 4.88 -3.34
CA PHE A 103 -4.52 4.07 -4.15
C PHE A 103 -4.17 4.73 -5.48
N THR A 104 -5.17 5.26 -6.20
CA THR A 104 -4.94 6.00 -7.45
C THR A 104 -4.09 7.24 -7.21
N GLN A 105 -4.41 8.04 -6.19
CA GLN A 105 -3.66 9.26 -5.88
C GLN A 105 -2.20 8.98 -5.51
N MET A 106 -1.93 7.88 -4.80
CA MET A 106 -0.57 7.46 -4.48
C MET A 106 0.21 7.06 -5.75
N GLY A 107 -0.44 6.30 -6.66
CA GLY A 107 0.14 5.93 -7.94
C GLY A 107 0.49 7.14 -8.82
N ASP A 108 -0.43 8.09 -8.94
CA ASP A 108 -0.23 9.33 -9.70
C ASP A 108 0.93 10.15 -9.11
N ARG A 109 1.02 10.21 -7.78
CA ARG A 109 2.10 10.91 -7.09
C ARG A 109 3.45 10.26 -7.34
N LEU A 110 3.53 8.92 -7.31
CA LEU A 110 4.75 8.17 -7.63
C LEU A 110 5.22 8.43 -9.07
N ALA A 111 4.29 8.45 -10.04
CA ALA A 111 4.60 8.75 -11.42
C ALA A 111 5.18 10.17 -11.60
N CYS A 112 4.76 11.13 -10.76
CA CYS A 112 5.29 12.50 -10.78
C CYS A 112 6.71 12.64 -10.18
N LEU A 113 7.24 11.63 -9.49
CA LEU A 113 8.57 11.70 -8.85
C LEU A 113 9.73 11.36 -9.79
N GLY A 114 9.49 11.26 -11.11
CA GLY A 114 10.49 10.83 -12.08
C GLY A 114 10.86 9.35 -11.94
N THR A 115 9.98 8.56 -11.32
CA THR A 115 10.10 7.10 -11.26
C THR A 115 9.41 6.45 -12.46
N VAL A 116 9.80 5.22 -12.78
CA VAL A 116 9.14 4.42 -13.81
C VAL A 116 8.31 3.34 -13.12
N VAL A 117 7.00 3.54 -13.08
CA VAL A 117 6.03 2.58 -12.54
C VAL A 117 5.67 1.59 -13.65
N THR A 118 6.05 0.32 -13.46
CA THR A 118 5.78 -0.78 -14.42
C THR A 118 4.60 -1.66 -14.00
N GLN A 119 4.25 -1.63 -12.71
CA GLN A 119 3.10 -2.33 -12.14
C GLN A 119 2.58 -1.53 -10.95
N TRP A 120 1.27 -1.33 -10.91
CA TRP A 120 0.52 -0.70 -9.81
C TRP A 120 -0.90 -1.25 -9.81
N ASP A 121 -1.07 -2.43 -9.22
CA ASP A 121 -2.34 -3.16 -9.17
C ASP A 121 -2.83 -3.31 -7.74
N ASN A 122 -4.14 -3.50 -7.60
CA ASN A 122 -4.77 -3.84 -6.34
C ASN A 122 -5.82 -4.94 -6.57
N ILE A 123 -6.10 -5.67 -5.50
CA ILE A 123 -7.27 -6.53 -5.37
C ILE A 123 -8.01 -6.18 -4.08
N ASP A 124 -9.33 -6.23 -4.13
CA ASP A 124 -10.16 -6.06 -2.95
C ASP A 124 -9.95 -7.23 -2.00
N VAL A 125 -9.76 -6.93 -0.71
CA VAL A 125 -9.62 -7.93 0.34
C VAL A 125 -10.56 -7.61 1.49
N THR A 126 -11.15 -8.67 2.03
CA THR A 126 -11.96 -8.60 3.23
C THR A 126 -11.47 -9.64 4.22
N ASP A 127 -11.58 -9.36 5.52
CA ASP A 127 -11.04 -10.21 6.57
C ASP A 127 -9.54 -10.52 6.32
N ALA A 128 -8.81 -9.50 5.89
CA ALA A 128 -7.38 -9.60 5.67
C ALA A 128 -6.66 -9.53 7.02
N LEU A 129 -5.63 -10.36 7.16
CA LEU A 129 -4.83 -10.52 8.40
C LEU A 129 -5.67 -11.17 9.53
N ASP A 130 -5.04 -11.42 10.66
CA ASP A 130 -5.73 -12.02 11.82
C ASP A 130 -6.63 -10.99 12.57
N ALA A 131 -6.73 -9.76 12.06
CA ALA A 131 -7.30 -8.58 12.70
C ALA A 131 -8.57 -8.03 12.00
N ASN A 132 -9.22 -8.83 11.13
CA ASN A 132 -10.42 -8.46 10.37
C ASN A 132 -10.37 -7.05 9.75
N MET A 133 -9.36 -6.86 8.91
CA MET A 133 -9.20 -5.61 8.17
C MET A 133 -9.74 -5.77 6.75
N ASP A 134 -10.49 -4.77 6.29
CA ASP A 134 -11.03 -4.71 4.92
C ASP A 134 -10.32 -3.61 4.13
N GLY A 135 -10.11 -3.82 2.83
CA GLY A 135 -9.50 -2.82 1.96
C GLY A 135 -8.88 -3.45 0.72
N LEU A 136 -7.61 -3.13 0.46
CA LEU A 136 -6.90 -3.48 -0.76
C LEU A 136 -5.58 -4.20 -0.44
N LEU A 137 -5.30 -5.30 -1.14
CA LEU A 137 -3.95 -5.82 -1.30
C LEU A 137 -3.36 -5.25 -2.58
N CYS A 138 -2.32 -4.44 -2.42
CA CYS A 138 -1.67 -3.72 -3.51
C CYS A 138 -0.33 -4.37 -3.86
N SER A 139 -0.03 -4.49 -5.15
CA SER A 139 1.28 -4.91 -5.64
C SER A 139 1.89 -3.80 -6.50
N TYR A 140 3.22 -3.67 -6.42
CA TYR A 140 3.93 -2.65 -7.19
C TYR A 140 5.23 -3.16 -7.76
N LYS A 141 5.61 -2.57 -8.90
CA LYS A 141 6.95 -2.70 -9.49
C LYS A 141 7.41 -1.36 -10.04
N ILE A 142 8.45 -0.79 -9.45
CA ILE A 142 8.89 0.58 -9.69
C ILE A 142 10.40 0.62 -9.90
N ARG A 143 10.86 1.31 -10.94
CA ARG A 143 12.28 1.65 -11.15
C ARG A 143 12.53 3.08 -10.73
N ILE A 144 13.52 3.29 -9.88
CA ILE A 144 13.97 4.61 -9.43
C ILE A 144 15.40 4.82 -9.96
N PRO A 145 15.59 5.70 -10.96
CA PRO A 145 16.92 6.07 -11.43
C PRO A 145 17.69 6.80 -10.33
N HIS A 146 18.95 6.46 -10.13
CA HIS A 146 19.86 7.29 -9.34
C HIS A 146 20.22 8.51 -10.19
N ASN A 147 19.38 9.53 -10.18
CA ASN A 147 19.70 10.84 -10.74
C ASN A 147 20.91 11.38 -9.97
N TYR A 148 22.05 11.45 -10.65
CA TYR A 148 23.20 12.23 -10.20
C TYR A 148 23.02 13.65 -10.71
N GLU A 149 23.11 14.64 -9.82
CA GLU A 149 23.58 15.98 -10.21
C GLU A 149 25.00 15.88 -10.78
#